data_AF-A0A0Q9TYQ3-F1
#
_entry.id   AF-A0A0Q9TYQ3-F1
#
_cell.length_a   1.000
_cell.length_b   1.000
_cell.length_c   1.000
_cell.angle_alpha   90.00
_cell.angle_beta   90.00
_cell.angle_gamma   90.00
#
_symmetry.space_group_name_H-M   'P 1'
#
loop_
_entity.id
_entity.type
_entity.pdbx_description
1 polymer ?
#
loop_
_entity_poly.entity_id
_entity_poly.type
_entity_poly.pdbx_seq_one_letter_code
_entity_poly.pdbx_strand_id
1 'polypeptide(L)'
;MSLEEERISDLRATAHPLRLQMLSLLTGAELSAAEVARELDVTQANASYHLRLLHAAGLLEVAAEETVRGGKAKKYRHAWDAPVVRPPGTRDEDRLAYVRVFAEMIPRRYLELAPGAPSRFTDADLWVEPEVWEQVTTLVDEASALLHASARPPRTEGTVRAALSVAAFRLRDGSESS
;
A
#
# COMPACT_ATOMS: atom_id res chain seq x y z
N MET A 1 -11.98 -28.17 11.52
CA MET A 1 -11.97 -26.76 11.08
C MET A 1 -10.60 -26.55 10.45
N SER A 2 -10.59 -26.35 9.12
CA SER A 2 -9.42 -26.51 8.26
C SER A 2 -8.46 -25.34 8.41
N LEU A 3 -7.15 -25.59 8.33
CA LEU A 3 -6.06 -24.60 8.33
C LEU A 3 -6.12 -23.61 7.15
N GLU A 4 -7.14 -23.71 6.30
CA GLU A 4 -7.51 -22.74 5.27
C GLU A 4 -8.21 -21.48 5.81
N GLU A 5 -8.62 -21.48 7.08
CA GLU A 5 -9.47 -20.44 7.69
C GLU A 5 -8.79 -19.12 8.11
N GLU A 6 -7.47 -18.92 7.98
CA GLU A 6 -6.92 -17.59 8.36
C GLU A 6 -5.65 -17.14 7.63
N ARG A 7 -5.59 -17.30 6.30
CA ARG A 7 -4.79 -16.34 5.53
C ARG A 7 -5.49 -15.00 5.62
N ILE A 8 -4.94 -14.06 6.39
CA ILE A 8 -5.43 -12.67 6.43
C ILE A 8 -5.48 -12.20 4.98
N SER A 9 -6.67 -11.85 4.49
CA SER A 9 -6.82 -11.32 3.14
C SER A 9 -5.95 -10.07 2.99
N ASP A 10 -5.36 -9.83 1.83
CA ASP A 10 -4.52 -8.65 1.57
C ASP A 10 -5.21 -7.36 1.99
N LEU A 11 -6.53 -7.27 1.78
CA LEU A 11 -7.36 -6.14 2.18
C LEU A 11 -7.42 -5.98 3.70
N ARG A 12 -7.62 -7.07 4.46
CA ARG A 12 -7.57 -7.03 5.93
C ARG A 12 -6.15 -6.81 6.46
N ALA A 13 -5.13 -7.25 5.73
CA ALA A 13 -3.72 -7.00 6.03
C ALA A 13 -3.32 -5.55 5.76
N THR A 14 -3.97 -4.86 4.82
CA THR A 14 -3.69 -3.45 4.48
C THR A 14 -4.61 -2.47 5.17
N ALA A 15 -5.70 -2.91 5.81
CA ALA A 15 -6.59 -2.10 6.65
C ALA A 15 -5.95 -1.68 7.99
N HIS A 16 -4.74 -1.12 7.95
CA HIS A 16 -4.12 -0.41 9.07
C HIS A 16 -3.13 0.66 8.56
N PRO A 17 -3.19 1.92 9.04
CA PRO A 17 -2.35 3.00 8.52
C PRO A 17 -0.85 2.71 8.54
N LEU A 18 -0.34 2.12 9.64
CA LEU A 18 1.08 1.77 9.75
C LEU A 18 1.50 0.72 8.70
N ARG A 19 0.61 -0.20 8.32
CA ARG A 19 0.93 -1.24 7.33
C ARG A 19 1.02 -0.64 5.92
N LEU A 20 0.16 0.32 5.57
CA LEU A 20 0.30 1.08 4.31
C LEU A 20 1.60 1.90 4.26
N GLN A 21 2.01 2.48 5.39
CA GLN A 21 3.30 3.19 5.50
C GLN A 21 4.48 2.23 5.35
N MET A 22 4.43 1.05 5.96
CA MET A 22 5.44 0.01 5.79
C MET A 22 5.55 -0.46 4.33
N LEU A 23 4.42 -0.71 3.65
CA LEU A 23 4.45 -1.08 2.24
C LEU A 23 5.06 0.03 1.38
N SER A 24 4.67 1.30 1.62
CA SER A 24 5.25 2.45 0.91
C SER A 24 6.78 2.55 1.12
N LEU A 25 7.24 2.33 2.35
CA LEU A 25 8.66 2.35 2.71
C LEU A 25 9.45 1.21 2.05
N LEU A 26 8.88 0.00 2.06
CA LEU A 26 9.51 -1.22 1.58
C LEU A 26 9.41 -1.42 0.06
N THR A 27 8.70 -0.53 -0.65
CA THR A 27 8.74 -0.46 -2.12
C THR A 27 10.12 -0.02 -2.62
N GLY A 28 10.77 0.94 -1.93
CA GLY A 28 12.05 1.51 -2.37
C GLY A 28 13.29 0.95 -1.66
N ALA A 29 13.13 0.10 -0.64
CA ALA A 29 14.23 -0.40 0.17
C ALA A 29 13.94 -1.78 0.80
N GLU A 30 15.00 -2.57 0.96
CA GLU A 30 14.97 -3.81 1.72
C GLU A 30 15.38 -3.54 3.17
N LEU A 31 14.44 -3.63 4.11
CA LEU A 31 14.68 -3.23 5.50
C LEU A 31 14.29 -4.31 6.51
N SER A 32 15.07 -4.40 7.56
CA SER A 32 14.78 -5.20 8.74
C SER A 32 13.74 -4.53 9.64
N ALA A 33 13.17 -5.29 10.58
CA ALA A 33 12.22 -4.74 11.54
C ALA A 33 12.81 -3.59 12.39
N ALA A 34 14.11 -3.63 12.68
CA ALA A 34 14.78 -2.56 13.42
C ALA A 34 14.93 -1.28 12.57
N GLU A 35 15.23 -1.43 11.28
CA GLU A 35 15.33 -0.30 10.36
C GLU A 35 13.95 0.31 10.08
N VAL A 36 12.92 -0.51 9.83
CA VAL A 36 11.53 -0.03 9.69
C VAL A 36 11.07 0.72 10.94
N ALA A 37 11.38 0.20 12.12
CA ALA A 37 11.05 0.86 13.38
C ALA A 37 11.68 2.25 13.51
N ARG A 38 12.95 2.39 13.12
CA ARG A 38 13.66 3.67 13.10
C ARG A 38 13.09 4.63 12.05
N GLU A 39 12.75 4.13 10.87
CA GLU A 39 12.23 4.96 9.77
C GLU A 39 10.81 5.48 10.02
N LEU A 40 9.98 4.69 10.71
CA LEU A 40 8.57 5.05 10.99
C LEU A 40 8.32 5.52 12.43
N ASP A 41 9.38 5.69 13.22
CA ASP A 41 9.31 6.09 14.64
C ASP A 41 8.34 5.23 15.48
N VAL A 42 8.51 3.92 15.40
CA VAL A 42 7.74 2.93 16.18
C VAL A 42 8.67 1.98 16.92
N THR A 43 8.13 1.20 17.87
CA THR A 43 8.95 0.18 18.54
C THR A 43 9.30 -0.97 17.59
N GLN A 44 10.48 -1.56 17.76
CA GLN A 44 10.90 -2.74 16.98
C GLN A 44 9.94 -3.92 17.14
N ALA A 45 9.36 -4.11 18.33
CA ALA A 45 8.36 -5.15 18.58
C ALA A 45 7.08 -4.91 17.75
N ASN A 46 6.60 -3.66 17.68
CA ASN A 46 5.45 -3.27 16.86
C ASN A 46 5.74 -3.45 15.36
N ALA A 47 6.89 -2.99 14.88
CA ALA A 47 7.31 -3.21 13.50
C ALA A 47 7.37 -4.71 13.14
N SER A 48 8.00 -5.52 13.99
CA SER A 48 8.13 -6.97 13.79
C SER A 48 6.76 -7.67 13.74
N TYR A 49 5.79 -7.22 14.53
CA TYR A 49 4.43 -7.74 14.48
C TYR A 49 3.77 -7.49 13.12
N HIS A 50 3.76 -6.23 12.66
CA HIS A 50 3.10 -5.88 11.40
C HIS A 50 3.80 -6.46 10.17
N LEU A 51 5.14 -6.53 10.14
CA LEU A 51 5.89 -7.15 9.05
C LEU A 51 5.55 -8.64 8.90
N ARG A 52 5.40 -9.36 10.01
CA ARG A 52 4.95 -10.77 9.97
C ARG A 52 3.56 -10.92 9.38
N LEU A 53 2.62 -10.03 9.72
CA LEU A 53 1.27 -10.06 9.16
C LEU A 53 1.27 -9.78 7.65
N LEU A 54 2.02 -8.76 7.22
CA LEU A 54 2.14 -8.41 5.81
C LEU A 54 2.81 -9.54 5.00
N HIS A 55 3.86 -10.15 5.55
CA HIS A 55 4.50 -11.31 4.93
C HIS A 55 3.58 -12.54 4.90
N ALA A 56 2.82 -12.81 5.96
CA ALA A 56 1.85 -13.91 5.99
C ALA A 56 0.71 -13.72 4.98
N ALA A 57 0.37 -12.47 4.65
CA ALA A 57 -0.56 -12.11 3.58
C ALA A 57 0.10 -12.12 2.18
N GLY A 58 1.39 -12.43 2.05
CA GLY A 58 2.08 -12.44 0.75
C GLY A 58 2.41 -11.06 0.18
N LEU A 59 2.21 -9.98 0.95
CA LEU A 59 2.51 -8.61 0.53
C LEU A 59 3.99 -8.24 0.68
N LEU A 60 4.75 -9.04 1.45
CA LEU A 60 6.18 -8.86 1.62
C LEU A 60 6.91 -10.18 1.34
N GLU A 61 8.12 -10.06 0.83
CA GLU A 61 9.07 -11.15 0.69
C GLU A 61 10.28 -10.93 1.60
N VAL A 62 10.94 -12.02 2.01
CA VAL A 62 12.25 -11.94 2.67
C VAL A 62 13.32 -11.78 1.59
N ALA A 63 13.90 -10.59 1.50
CA ALA A 63 14.91 -10.27 0.50
C ALA A 63 16.32 -10.73 0.93
N ALA A 64 16.62 -10.67 2.23
CA ALA A 64 17.90 -11.10 2.78
C ALA A 64 17.79 -11.55 4.25
N GLU A 65 18.76 -12.34 4.70
CA GLU A 65 19.01 -12.62 6.13
C GLU A 65 20.41 -12.15 6.51
N GLU A 66 20.52 -11.34 7.56
CA GLU A 66 21.78 -10.79 8.07
C GLU A 66 22.02 -11.22 9.51
N THR A 67 23.29 -11.43 9.89
CA THR A 67 23.65 -11.73 11.29
C THR A 67 23.96 -10.43 12.03
N VAL A 68 23.15 -10.08 13.01
CA VAL A 68 23.30 -8.88 13.85
C VAL A 68 23.46 -9.31 15.31
N ARG A 69 24.61 -8.99 15.92
CA ARG A 69 24.91 -9.29 17.34
C ARG A 69 24.63 -10.75 17.74
N GLY A 70 24.92 -11.70 16.85
CA GLY A 70 24.71 -13.14 17.07
C GLY A 70 23.28 -13.64 16.80
N GLY A 71 22.34 -12.77 16.45
CA GLY A 71 21.00 -13.14 15.98
C GLY A 71 20.84 -12.98 14.47
N LYS A 72 19.89 -13.71 13.86
CA LYS A 72 19.52 -13.52 12.45
C LYS A 72 18.41 -12.48 12.33
N ALA A 73 18.60 -11.47 11.48
CA ALA A 73 17.61 -10.46 11.14
C ALA A 73 17.19 -10.63 9.68
N LYS A 74 15.88 -10.69 9.44
CA LYS A 74 15.30 -10.72 8.08
C LYS A 74 15.12 -9.30 7.57
N LYS A 75 15.51 -9.05 6.33
CA LYS A 75 15.13 -7.85 5.57
C LYS A 75 13.95 -8.19 4.66
N TYR A 76 12.96 -7.32 4.66
CA TYR A 76 11.73 -7.47 3.89
C TYR A 76 11.74 -6.50 2.70
N ARG A 77 11.08 -6.88 1.61
CA ARG A 77 10.75 -5.99 0.47
C ARG A 77 9.27 -6.11 0.12
N HIS A 78 8.67 -5.05 -0.38
CA HIS A 78 7.32 -5.08 -0.91
C HIS A 78 7.33 -5.65 -2.32
N ALA A 79 6.57 -6.74 -2.52
CA ALA A 79 6.37 -7.38 -3.81
C ALA A 79 5.26 -6.66 -4.60
N TRP A 80 5.44 -5.36 -4.86
CA TRP A 80 4.42 -4.50 -5.46
C TRP A 80 4.05 -4.90 -6.90
N ASP A 81 4.95 -5.60 -7.58
CA ASP A 81 4.84 -6.11 -8.94
C ASP A 81 4.37 -7.57 -8.99
N ALA A 82 4.18 -8.22 -7.84
CA ALA A 82 3.63 -9.56 -7.80
C ALA A 82 2.15 -9.55 -8.24
N PRO A 83 1.69 -10.58 -8.98
CA PRO A 83 0.28 -10.69 -9.34
C PRO A 83 -0.58 -10.70 -8.09
N VAL A 84 -1.43 -9.67 -7.93
CA VAL A 84 -2.38 -9.61 -6.82
C VAL A 84 -3.47 -10.64 -7.07
N VAL A 85 -3.33 -11.82 -6.47
CA VAL A 85 -4.37 -12.85 -6.48
C VAL A 85 -5.43 -12.44 -5.47
N ARG A 86 -6.38 -11.59 -5.88
CA ARG A 86 -7.56 -11.33 -5.04
C ARG A 86 -8.40 -12.62 -5.00
N PRO A 87 -8.54 -13.27 -3.83
CA PRO A 87 -9.37 -14.46 -3.75
C PRO A 87 -10.80 -14.10 -4.14
N PRO A 88 -11.48 -14.88 -5.00
CA PRO A 88 -12.91 -14.77 -5.20
C PRO A 88 -13.62 -14.79 -3.84
N GLY A 89 -14.58 -13.88 -3.62
CA GLY A 89 -15.34 -13.85 -2.37
C GLY A 89 -14.74 -13.01 -1.23
N THR A 90 -13.88 -12.03 -1.51
CA THR A 90 -13.55 -11.03 -0.47
C THR A 90 -14.83 -10.40 0.08
N ARG A 91 -14.95 -10.30 1.40
CA ARG A 91 -16.10 -9.70 2.09
C ARG A 91 -16.14 -8.20 1.85
N ASP A 92 -17.34 -7.64 1.73
CA ASP A 92 -17.53 -6.19 1.57
C ASP A 92 -17.00 -5.40 2.77
N GLU A 93 -17.05 -6.00 3.96
CA GLU A 93 -16.44 -5.43 5.18
C GLU A 93 -14.94 -5.21 5.05
N ASP A 94 -14.20 -6.19 4.50
CA ASP A 94 -12.75 -6.09 4.29
C ASP A 94 -12.42 -5.01 3.25
N ARG A 95 -13.22 -4.94 2.17
CA ARG A 95 -13.07 -3.89 1.14
C ARG A 95 -13.28 -2.50 1.75
N LEU A 96 -14.35 -2.34 2.52
CA LEU A 96 -14.69 -1.07 3.15
C LEU A 96 -13.65 -0.68 4.21
N ALA A 97 -13.15 -1.63 5.00
CA ALA A 97 -12.07 -1.37 5.96
C ALA A 97 -10.80 -0.86 5.26
N TYR A 98 -10.40 -1.47 4.15
CA TYR A 98 -9.30 -0.98 3.34
C TYR A 98 -9.55 0.45 2.81
N VAL A 99 -10.72 0.71 2.21
CA VAL A 99 -11.07 2.03 1.66
C VAL A 99 -11.04 3.11 2.74
N ARG A 100 -11.54 2.82 3.95
CA ARG A 100 -11.50 3.76 5.08
C ARG A 100 -10.07 4.13 5.46
N VAL A 101 -9.20 3.13 5.62
CA VAL A 101 -7.79 3.35 5.97
C VAL A 101 -7.05 4.07 4.84
N PHE A 102 -7.34 3.72 3.58
CA PHE A 102 -6.80 4.40 2.41
C PHE A 102 -7.18 5.88 2.41
N ALA A 103 -8.45 6.20 2.64
CA ALA A 103 -8.94 7.58 2.76
C ALA A 103 -8.28 8.33 3.93
N GLU A 104 -8.04 7.66 5.06
CA GLU A 104 -7.36 8.22 6.23
C GLU A 104 -5.89 8.63 5.96
N MET A 105 -5.25 8.04 4.94
CA MET A 105 -3.88 8.41 4.56
C MET A 105 -3.82 9.75 3.83
N ILE A 106 -4.90 10.19 3.17
CA ILE A 106 -4.93 11.45 2.42
C ILE A 106 -4.68 12.66 3.35
N PRO A 107 -5.45 12.90 4.43
CA PRO A 107 -5.21 14.05 5.30
C PRO A 107 -3.85 13.98 5.99
N ARG A 108 -3.35 12.78 6.35
CA ARG A 108 -2.00 12.62 6.90
C ARG A 108 -0.93 13.12 5.94
N ARG A 109 -0.98 12.68 4.69
CA ARG A 109 -0.02 13.08 3.64
C ARG A 109 -0.14 14.55 3.29
N TYR A 110 -1.36 15.09 3.31
CA TYR A 110 -1.62 16.51 3.05
C TYR A 110 -0.95 17.43 4.09
N LEU A 111 -0.97 17.06 5.36
CA LEU A 111 -0.31 17.82 6.44
C LEU A 111 1.22 17.84 6.31
N GLU A 112 1.81 16.94 5.52
CA GLU A 112 3.24 16.84 5.28
C GLU A 112 3.67 17.43 3.92
N LEU A 113 2.77 18.15 3.23
CA LEU A 113 3.05 18.78 1.95
C LEU A 113 4.21 19.77 2.07
N ALA A 114 5.16 19.69 1.13
CA ALA A 114 6.25 20.66 1.09
C ALA A 114 5.72 22.08 0.86
N PRO A 115 6.25 23.11 1.56
CA PRO A 115 5.79 24.50 1.40
C PRO A 115 5.83 24.95 -0.06
N GLY A 116 4.71 25.47 -0.57
CA GLY A 116 4.58 25.96 -1.95
C GLY A 116 4.55 24.87 -3.04
N ALA A 117 4.64 23.59 -2.68
CA ALA A 117 4.48 22.50 -3.64
C ALA A 117 3.01 22.43 -4.08
N PRO A 118 2.74 22.27 -5.39
CA PRO A 118 1.37 22.23 -5.88
C PRO A 118 0.77 20.86 -5.58
N SER A 119 -0.48 20.83 -5.12
CA SER A 119 -1.24 19.60 -4.95
C SER A 119 -2.09 19.31 -6.21
N ARG A 120 -2.52 18.06 -6.36
CA ARG A 120 -3.48 17.63 -7.39
C ARG A 120 -4.61 16.91 -6.70
N PHE A 121 -5.82 17.40 -6.90
CA PHE A 121 -7.05 16.80 -6.41
C PHE A 121 -8.03 16.74 -7.56
N THR A 122 -8.76 15.64 -7.65
CA THR A 122 -9.84 15.46 -8.59
C THR A 122 -11.03 14.93 -7.81
N ASP A 123 -12.15 15.65 -7.91
CA ASP A 123 -13.46 15.21 -7.45
C ASP A 123 -14.36 15.19 -8.68
N ALA A 124 -14.62 14.00 -9.21
CA ALA A 124 -15.30 13.81 -10.49
C ALA A 124 -16.20 12.57 -10.43
N ASP A 125 -17.50 12.82 -10.37
CA ASP A 125 -18.57 11.83 -10.55
C ASP A 125 -19.33 12.21 -11.83
N LEU A 126 -18.97 11.57 -12.94
CA LEU A 126 -19.36 11.97 -14.30
C LEU A 126 -19.73 10.74 -15.14
N TRP A 127 -20.60 10.95 -16.12
CA TRP A 127 -20.85 10.01 -17.20
C TRP A 127 -19.85 10.24 -18.33
N VAL A 128 -19.16 9.19 -18.74
CA VAL A 128 -18.18 9.20 -19.83
C VAL A 128 -18.36 7.95 -20.68
N GLU A 129 -17.93 8.01 -21.94
CA GLU A 129 -17.89 6.83 -22.80
C GLU A 129 -16.98 5.74 -22.21
N PRO A 130 -17.28 4.44 -22.42
CA PRO A 130 -16.47 3.35 -21.89
C PRO A 130 -14.99 3.42 -22.26
N GLU A 131 -14.67 3.88 -23.47
CA GLU A 131 -13.30 4.04 -23.95
C GLU A 131 -12.54 5.12 -23.17
N VAL A 132 -13.24 6.19 -22.78
CA VAL A 132 -12.66 7.24 -21.92
C VAL A 132 -12.38 6.68 -20.53
N TRP A 133 -13.31 5.88 -19.99
CA TRP A 133 -13.10 5.23 -18.69
C TRP A 133 -11.90 4.28 -18.71
N GLU A 134 -11.77 3.46 -19.76
CA GLU A 134 -10.62 2.57 -19.95
C GLU A 134 -9.30 3.36 -19.96
N GLN A 135 -9.23 4.43 -20.77
CA GLN A 135 -8.05 5.30 -20.84
C GLN A 135 -7.69 5.92 -19.48
N VAL A 136 -8.68 6.39 -18.72
CA VAL A 136 -8.46 6.92 -17.37
C VAL A 136 -7.85 5.87 -16.45
N THR A 137 -8.40 4.65 -16.45
CA THR A 137 -7.86 3.57 -15.60
C THR A 137 -6.45 3.15 -16.01
N THR A 138 -6.15 3.09 -17.32
CA THR A 138 -4.80 2.84 -17.82
C THR A 138 -3.81 3.89 -17.34
N LEU A 139 -4.15 5.19 -17.43
CA LEU A 139 -3.27 6.27 -16.97
C LEU A 139 -3.03 6.23 -15.45
N VAL A 140 -4.03 5.83 -14.67
CA VAL A 140 -3.88 5.63 -13.22
C VAL A 140 -2.92 4.47 -12.92
N ASP A 141 -3.08 3.35 -13.62
CA ASP A 141 -2.21 2.19 -13.48
C ASP A 141 -0.77 2.50 -13.89
N GLU A 142 -0.58 3.20 -15.01
CA GLU A 142 0.73 3.66 -15.49
C GLU A 142 1.41 4.61 -14.49
N ALA A 143 0.69 5.60 -13.97
CA ALA A 143 1.21 6.53 -12.97
C ALA A 143 1.60 5.81 -11.66
N SER A 144 0.78 4.84 -11.23
CA SER A 144 1.05 4.02 -10.06
C SER A 144 2.28 3.14 -10.26
N ALA A 145 2.36 2.42 -11.38
CA ALA A 145 3.48 1.54 -11.70
C ALA A 145 4.79 2.32 -11.84
N LEU A 146 4.76 3.49 -12.51
CA LEU A 146 5.92 4.37 -12.64
C LEU A 146 6.46 4.79 -11.28
N LEU A 147 5.59 5.19 -10.35
CA LEU A 147 6.02 5.61 -9.01
C LEU A 147 6.63 4.46 -8.21
N HIS A 148 6.03 3.26 -8.25
CA HIS A 148 6.57 2.09 -7.56
C HIS A 148 7.91 1.64 -8.16
N ALA A 149 7.99 1.51 -9.49
CA ALA A 149 9.21 1.09 -10.20
C ALA A 149 10.37 2.08 -10.02
N SER A 150 10.06 3.37 -9.84
CA SER A 150 11.05 4.43 -9.64
C SER A 150 11.41 4.65 -8.16
N ALA A 151 10.86 3.87 -7.24
CA ALA A 151 11.11 4.05 -5.81
C ALA A 151 12.59 3.85 -5.48
N ARG A 152 13.13 4.73 -4.64
CA ARG A 152 14.52 4.69 -4.15
C ARG A 152 14.49 4.60 -2.62
N PRO A 153 15.60 4.14 -1.99
CA PRO A 153 15.67 4.12 -0.53
C PRO A 153 15.40 5.50 0.09
N PRO A 154 14.81 5.57 1.29
CA PRO A 154 14.53 6.84 1.96
C PRO A 154 15.78 7.72 2.07
N ARG A 155 15.62 9.03 1.80
CA ARG A 155 16.68 10.05 1.86
C ARG A 155 17.84 9.83 0.87
N THR A 156 17.63 9.06 -0.20
CA THR A 156 18.58 9.01 -1.32
C THR A 156 18.79 10.41 -1.90
N GLU A 157 20.04 10.81 -2.11
CA GLU A 157 20.39 12.11 -2.68
C GLU A 157 19.75 12.30 -4.07
N GLY A 158 19.29 13.52 -4.36
CA GLY A 158 18.64 13.85 -5.64
C GLY A 158 17.21 13.32 -5.80
N THR A 159 16.60 12.76 -4.74
CA THR A 159 15.21 12.27 -4.78
C THR A 159 14.24 13.19 -4.03
N VAL A 160 12.97 13.14 -4.42
CA VAL A 160 11.88 13.84 -3.72
C VAL A 160 11.02 12.82 -2.97
N ARG A 161 10.56 13.19 -1.77
CA ARG A 161 9.55 12.41 -1.05
C ARG A 161 8.17 12.77 -1.62
N ALA A 162 7.65 11.91 -2.47
CA ALA A 162 6.32 12.04 -3.07
C ALA A 162 5.36 10.99 -2.51
N ALA A 163 4.08 11.32 -2.49
CA ALA A 163 3.02 10.37 -2.18
C ALA A 163 1.89 10.49 -3.19
N LEU A 164 1.45 9.37 -3.74
CA LEU A 164 0.29 9.26 -4.62
C LEU A 164 -0.79 8.44 -3.90
N SER A 165 -2.00 8.98 -3.83
CA SER A 165 -3.18 8.27 -3.33
C SER A 165 -4.27 8.46 -4.38
N VAL A 166 -4.55 7.43 -5.17
CA VAL A 166 -5.59 7.46 -6.20
C VAL A 166 -6.57 6.31 -5.96
N ALA A 167 -7.85 6.62 -6.02
CA ALA A 167 -8.93 5.65 -6.10
C ALA A 167 -9.81 6.02 -7.29
N ALA A 168 -10.04 5.06 -8.18
CA ALA A 168 -10.92 5.19 -9.33
C ALA A 168 -11.75 3.91 -9.43
N PHE A 169 -13.07 4.05 -9.54
CA PHE A 169 -13.97 2.91 -9.68
C PHE A 169 -15.20 3.33 -10.49
N ARG A 170 -15.71 2.40 -11.29
CA ARG A 170 -16.97 2.57 -12.01
C ARG A 170 -18.13 2.40 -11.02
N LEU A 171 -19.04 3.36 -10.98
CA LEU A 171 -20.28 3.26 -10.20
C LEU A 171 -21.26 2.31 -10.87
N ARG A 172 -22.20 1.75 -10.09
CA ARG A 172 -23.33 1.03 -10.67
C ARG A 172 -24.29 2.05 -11.26
N ASP A 173 -24.83 1.73 -12.43
CA ASP A 173 -25.97 2.48 -12.96
C ASP A 173 -27.12 2.38 -11.96
N GLY A 174 -27.72 3.52 -11.61
CA GLY A 174 -28.82 3.57 -10.66
C GLY A 174 -30.09 2.96 -11.24
N SER A 175 -30.24 1.63 -11.19
CA SER A 175 -31.54 0.94 -11.17
C SER A 175 -31.39 -0.56 -10.90
N GLU A 176 -31.63 -0.97 -9.67
CA GLU A 176 -32.62 -2.03 -9.35
C GLU A 176 -33.25 -1.65 -8.01
N SER A 177 -34.18 -0.69 -8.05
CA SER A 177 -35.25 -0.66 -7.06
C SER A 177 -36.24 -1.75 -7.45
N SER A 178 -36.36 -2.78 -6.61
CA SER A 178 -37.58 -3.58 -6.45
C SER A 178 -37.94 -3.58 -4.98
#